data_AF-A0A935VW06-F1
#
_entry.id   AF-A0A935VW06-F1
#
_cell.length_a   1.000
_cell.length_b   1.000
_cell.length_c   1.000
_cell.angle_alpha   90.00
_cell.angle_beta   90.00
_cell.angle_gamma   90.00
#
_symmetry.space_group_name_H-M   'P 1'
#
loop_
_entity.id
_entity.type
_entity.pdbx_description
1 polymer ?
#
loop_
_entity_poly.entity_id
_entity_poly.type
_entity_poly.pdbx_seq_one_letter_code
_entity_poly.pdbx_strand_id
1 'polypeptide(L)'
;MITELINRCRNISDDRDLIVIQDTSSFNLNNHYHRLKKGTGLGTIEDNFNLGFFLHASLVIDAFSDTVLGCGDAQLWHRVYDDPKRASKTRKMPIEQKKVTNGSRHVRTYN
;
A
#
# COMPACT_ATOMS: atom_id res chain seq x y z
N MET A 1 13.94 -22.08 -7.42
CA MET A 1 12.79 -21.44 -6.71
C MET A 1 12.12 -20.37 -7.56
N ILE A 2 12.85 -19.36 -8.08
CA ILE A 2 12.28 -18.31 -8.97
C ILE A 2 11.67 -18.89 -10.26
N THR A 3 12.37 -19.83 -10.91
CA THR A 3 11.90 -20.47 -12.16
C THR A 3 10.56 -21.19 -11.99
N GLU A 4 10.36 -21.85 -10.85
CA GLU A 4 9.11 -22.56 -10.56
C GLU A 4 7.93 -21.59 -10.40
N LEU A 5 8.17 -20.45 -9.73
CA LEU A 5 7.19 -19.37 -9.60
C LEU A 5 6.80 -18.80 -10.97
N ILE A 6 7.78 -18.53 -11.83
CA ILE A 6 7.54 -18.06 -13.19
C ILE A 6 6.73 -19.09 -14.00
N ASN A 7 7.08 -20.37 -13.91
CA ASN A 7 6.39 -21.43 -14.64
C ASN A 7 4.93 -21.59 -14.18
N ARG A 8 4.67 -21.54 -12.86
CA ARG A 8 3.30 -21.55 -12.34
C ARG A 8 2.49 -20.35 -12.81
N CYS A 9 3.09 -19.17 -12.75
CA CYS A 9 2.41 -17.95 -13.18
C CYS A 9 2.04 -18.03 -14.66
N ARG A 10 2.99 -18.46 -15.52
CA ARG A 10 2.75 -18.71 -16.95
C ARG A 10 1.62 -19.69 -17.17
N ASN A 11 1.67 -20.86 -16.53
CA ASN A 11 0.65 -21.91 -16.72
C ASN A 11 -0.75 -21.45 -16.26
N ILE A 12 -0.83 -20.60 -15.24
CA ILE A 12 -2.10 -20.07 -14.73
C ILE A 12 -2.64 -18.95 -15.62
N SER A 13 -1.77 -18.22 -16.34
CA SER A 13 -2.16 -17.12 -17.23
C SER A 13 -2.28 -17.48 -18.70
N ASP A 14 -1.77 -18.63 -19.12
CA ASP A 14 -1.71 -19.03 -20.53
C ASP A 14 -3.13 -19.21 -21.10
N ASP A 15 -3.35 -18.64 -22.29
CA ASP A 15 -4.62 -18.70 -23.05
C ASP A 15 -5.88 -18.27 -22.25
N ARG A 16 -5.74 -17.28 -21.36
CA ARG A 16 -6.85 -16.74 -20.55
C ARG A 16 -6.94 -15.23 -20.62
N ASP A 17 -8.17 -14.74 -20.71
CA ASP A 17 -8.48 -13.35 -20.39
C ASP A 17 -8.61 -13.19 -18.88
N LEU A 18 -7.80 -12.29 -18.31
CA LEU A 18 -7.73 -12.08 -16.87
C LEU A 18 -8.19 -10.67 -16.50
N ILE A 19 -9.03 -10.58 -15.48
CA ILE A 19 -9.41 -9.33 -14.82
C ILE A 19 -8.52 -9.15 -13.60
N VAL A 20 -7.90 -7.97 -13.50
CA VAL A 20 -7.05 -7.63 -12.36
C VAL A 20 -7.69 -6.46 -11.62
N ILE A 21 -8.28 -6.74 -10.47
CA ILE A 21 -8.90 -5.74 -9.60
C ILE A 21 -7.83 -5.20 -8.66
N GLN A 22 -7.72 -3.87 -8.57
CA GLN A 22 -6.79 -3.18 -7.70
C GLN A 22 -7.56 -2.34 -6.70
N ASP A 23 -7.21 -2.45 -5.43
CA ASP A 23 -7.71 -1.53 -4.41
C ASP A 23 -6.65 -1.28 -3.32
N THR A 24 -6.85 -0.21 -2.55
CA THR A 24 -6.02 0.14 -1.41
C THR A 24 -6.84 0.11 -0.13
N SER A 25 -6.43 -0.72 0.82
CA SER A 25 -7.03 -0.79 2.16
C SER A 25 -6.05 -0.34 3.23
N SER A 26 -6.57 0.25 4.31
CA SER A 26 -5.79 0.61 5.50
C SER A 26 -6.05 -0.41 6.63
N PHE A 27 -4.98 -0.85 7.29
CA PHE A 27 -5.03 -1.74 8.45
C PHE A 27 -4.82 -0.94 9.72
N ASN A 28 -5.86 -0.85 10.56
CA ASN A 28 -5.82 -0.14 11.83
C ASN A 28 -5.38 -1.07 12.98
N LEU A 29 -4.31 -0.70 13.67
CA LEU A 29 -3.72 -1.45 14.79
C LEU A 29 -3.75 -0.65 16.11
N ASN A 30 -4.62 0.35 16.23
CA ASN A 30 -4.67 1.24 17.39
C ASN A 30 -4.94 0.48 18.71
N ASN A 31 -5.77 -0.57 18.66
CA ASN A 31 -6.04 -1.45 19.81
C ASN A 31 -4.80 -2.21 20.33
N HIS A 32 -3.68 -2.14 19.61
CA HIS A 32 -2.42 -2.78 19.98
C HIS A 32 -1.32 -1.77 20.31
N TYR A 33 -1.64 -0.47 20.36
CA TYR A 33 -0.68 0.62 20.54
C TYR A 33 0.34 0.37 21.66
N HIS A 34 -0.11 -0.05 22.85
CA HIS A 34 0.78 -0.31 24.00
C HIS A 34 1.72 -1.51 23.84
N ARG A 35 1.49 -2.37 22.83
CA ARG A 35 2.31 -3.55 22.52
C ARG A 35 3.26 -3.32 21.35
N LEU A 36 3.13 -2.20 20.64
CA LEU A 36 3.87 -1.92 19.42
C LEU A 36 5.12 -1.09 19.74
N LYS A 37 6.28 -1.56 19.28
CA LYS A 37 7.55 -0.83 19.40
C LYS A 37 7.64 0.21 18.27
N LYS A 38 8.38 1.30 18.51
CA LYS A 38 8.74 2.24 17.46
C LYS A 38 9.57 1.54 16.38
N GLY A 39 9.46 1.99 15.14
CA GLY A 39 10.23 1.44 14.00
C GLY A 39 9.76 0.07 13.51
N THR A 40 8.54 -0.35 13.87
CA THR A 40 7.94 -1.64 13.44
C THR A 40 7.37 -1.64 12.02
N GLY A 41 7.57 -0.56 11.24
CA GLY A 41 6.93 -0.40 9.94
C GLY A 41 5.47 0.04 10.02
N LEU A 42 5.06 0.60 11.16
CA LEU A 42 3.74 1.18 11.38
C LEU A 42 3.84 2.70 11.43
N GLY A 43 2.83 3.35 10.86
CA GLY A 43 2.76 4.80 10.70
C GLY A 43 1.33 5.31 10.86
N THR A 44 1.12 6.59 10.62
CA THR A 44 -0.21 7.17 10.72
C THR A 44 -1.08 6.79 9.52
N ILE A 45 -2.36 6.48 9.77
CA ILE A 45 -3.36 6.23 8.71
C ILE A 45 -4.33 7.42 8.58
N GLU A 46 -5.57 7.20 8.13
CA GLU A 46 -6.55 8.21 7.69
C GLU A 46 -6.64 9.48 8.55
N ASP A 47 -6.73 9.35 9.87
CA ASP A 47 -6.96 10.49 10.78
C ASP A 47 -5.68 11.12 11.35
N ASN A 48 -4.49 10.72 10.90
CA ASN A 48 -3.20 11.11 11.50
C ASN A 48 -2.98 10.71 12.99
N PHE A 49 -3.99 10.13 13.65
CA PHE A 49 -3.91 9.65 15.03
C PHE A 49 -3.86 8.13 15.12
N ASN A 50 -4.54 7.44 14.20
CA ASN A 50 -4.59 5.99 14.18
C ASN A 50 -3.27 5.41 13.64
N LEU A 51 -2.76 4.39 14.33
CA LEU A 51 -1.54 3.67 13.96
C LEU A 51 -1.89 2.48 13.06
N GLY A 52 -1.18 2.34 11.94
CA GLY A 52 -1.44 1.31 10.95
C GLY A 52 -0.51 1.32 9.76
N PHE A 53 -0.91 0.63 8.71
CA PHE A 53 -0.24 0.63 7.39
C PHE A 53 -1.29 0.47 6.28
N PHE A 54 -0.87 0.66 5.05
CA PHE A 54 -1.68 0.51 3.85
C PHE A 54 -1.21 -0.70 3.05
N LEU A 55 -2.15 -1.38 2.41
CA LEU A 55 -1.93 -2.44 1.44
C LEU A 55 -2.60 -2.02 0.14
N HIS A 56 -1.83 -1.97 -0.94
CA HIS A 56 -2.36 -1.96 -2.31
C HIS A 56 -2.21 -3.37 -2.86
N ALA A 57 -3.31 -4.03 -3.18
CA ALA A 57 -3.31 -5.41 -3.61
C ALA A 57 -4.00 -5.58 -4.95
N SER A 58 -3.48 -6.53 -5.72
CA SER A 58 -4.01 -6.96 -7.01
C SER A 58 -4.68 -8.32 -6.86
N LEU A 59 -5.98 -8.41 -7.10
CA LEU A 59 -6.71 -9.67 -7.16
C LEU A 59 -6.91 -10.07 -8.63
N VAL A 60 -6.40 -11.23 -9.00
CA VAL A 60 -6.50 -11.77 -10.36
C VAL A 60 -7.67 -12.75 -10.44
N ILE A 61 -8.55 -12.54 -11.42
CA ILE A 61 -9.75 -13.32 -11.67
C ILE A 61 -9.75 -13.76 -13.14
N ASP A 62 -10.14 -14.99 -13.40
CA ASP A 62 -10.40 -15.49 -14.75
C ASP A 62 -11.72 -14.91 -15.28
N ALA A 63 -11.69 -14.22 -16.42
CA ALA A 63 -12.82 -13.44 -16.92
C ALA A 63 -14.01 -14.29 -17.41
N PHE A 64 -13.78 -15.56 -17.71
CA PHE A 64 -14.81 -16.45 -18.23
C PHE A 64 -15.47 -17.30 -17.15
N SER A 65 -14.69 -17.75 -16.17
CA SER A 65 -15.13 -18.65 -15.11
C SER A 65 -15.43 -17.95 -13.78
N ASP A 66 -15.20 -16.63 -13.69
CA ASP A 66 -15.30 -15.82 -12.47
C ASP A 66 -14.48 -16.38 -11.29
N THR A 67 -13.47 -17.22 -11.59
CA THR A 67 -12.67 -17.89 -10.58
C THR A 67 -11.51 -17.00 -10.15
N VAL A 68 -11.37 -16.83 -8.83
CA VAL A 68 -10.22 -16.12 -8.26
C VAL A 68 -8.96 -16.97 -8.41
N LEU A 69 -7.98 -16.45 -9.16
CA LEU A 69 -6.69 -17.10 -9.38
C LEU A 69 -5.68 -16.76 -8.28
N GLY A 70 -5.81 -15.60 -7.65
CA GLY A 70 -5.03 -15.23 -6.45
C GLY A 70 -4.53 -13.80 -6.43
N CYS A 71 -3.55 -13.54 -5.56
CA CYS A 71 -2.90 -12.24 -5.43
C CYS A 71 -1.78 -12.10 -6.48
N GLY A 72 -1.88 -11.09 -7.34
CA GLY A 72 -0.88 -10.82 -8.39
C GLY A 72 0.27 -9.94 -7.91
N ASP A 73 -0.03 -8.96 -7.06
CA ASP A 73 0.93 -8.06 -6.44
C ASP A 73 0.38 -7.53 -5.12
N ALA A 74 1.28 -7.18 -4.20
CA ALA A 74 0.95 -6.61 -2.92
C ALA A 74 2.04 -5.60 -2.50
N GLN A 75 1.66 -4.33 -2.46
CA GLN A 75 2.51 -3.26 -1.96
C GLN A 75 2.07 -2.83 -0.57
N LEU A 76 3.01 -2.89 0.37
CA LEU A 76 2.83 -2.42 1.75
C LEU A 76 3.59 -1.12 1.97
N TRP A 77 2.94 -0.16 2.64
CA TRP A 77 3.62 1.04 3.12
C TRP A 77 2.94 1.62 4.35
N HIS A 78 3.65 2.47 5.05
CA HIS A 78 3.10 3.29 6.13
C HIS A 78 3.54 4.75 5.93
N ARG A 79 2.79 5.69 6.49
CA ARG A 79 3.21 7.10 6.49
C ARG A 79 4.27 7.28 7.58
N VAL A 80 5.45 7.77 7.19
CA VAL A 80 6.41 8.27 8.17
C VAL A 80 5.76 9.45 8.88
N TYR A 81 5.84 9.48 10.21
CA TYR A 81 5.28 10.57 11.02
C TYR A 81 5.87 11.90 10.54
N ASP A 82 5.09 12.67 9.78
CA ASP A 82 5.46 14.02 9.40
C ASP A 82 5.30 14.90 10.63
N ASP A 83 6.35 15.65 10.98
CA ASP A 83 6.30 16.62 12.08
C ASP A 83 5.00 17.46 11.94
N PRO A 84 4.12 17.52 12.94
CA PRO A 84 2.87 18.29 12.87
C PRO A 84 3.09 19.76 12.49
N LYS A 85 4.30 20.31 12.72
CA LYS A 85 4.71 21.64 12.24
C LYS A 85 4.83 21.75 10.72
N ARG A 86 5.06 20.64 10.01
CA ARG A 86 5.15 20.58 8.55
C ARG A 86 3.78 20.69 7.90
N ALA A 87 2.76 20.01 8.46
CA ALA A 87 1.38 20.10 7.98
C ALA A 87 0.82 21.53 8.10
N SER A 88 1.13 22.25 9.17
CA SER A 88 0.70 23.65 9.35
C SER A 88 1.39 24.62 8.39
N LYS A 89 2.66 24.36 8.03
CA LYS A 89 3.40 25.14 7.03
C LYS A 89 2.83 24.94 5.62
N THR A 90 2.58 23.70 5.20
CA THR A 90 2.04 23.39 3.86
C THR A 90 0.63 23.94 3.64
N ARG A 91 -0.18 24.06 4.70
CA ARG A 91 -1.52 24.65 4.62
C ARG A 91 -1.50 26.15 4.32
N LYS A 92 -0.41 26.86 4.66
CA LYS A 92 -0.23 28.30 4.40
C LYS A 92 0.50 28.60 3.09
N MET A 93 0.96 27.57 2.37
CA MET A 93 1.71 27.78 1.12
C MET A 93 0.77 28.03 -0.06
N PRO A 94 1.16 28.92 -1.00
CA PRO A 94 0.49 29.05 -2.29
C PRO A 94 0.37 27.71 -3.01
N ILE A 95 -0.75 27.49 -3.72
CA ILE A 95 -1.11 26.22 -4.38
C ILE A 95 0.00 25.72 -5.32
N GLU A 96 0.71 26.63 -5.98
CA GLU A 96 1.83 26.32 -6.89
C GLU A 96 2.99 25.61 -6.18
N GLN A 97 3.29 25.98 -4.93
CA GLN A 97 4.38 25.38 -4.16
C GLN A 97 3.96 24.09 -3.44
N LYS A 98 2.65 23.82 -3.32
CA LYS A 98 2.12 22.63 -2.64
C LYS A 98 2.37 21.33 -3.43
N LYS A 99 2.48 21.42 -4.76
CA LYS A 99 2.76 20.25 -5.63
C LYS A 99 4.18 19.68 -5.43
N VAL A 100 5.16 20.52 -5.04
CA VAL A 100 6.55 20.09 -4.85
C VAL A 100 6.73 19.38 -3.50
N THR A 101 6.09 19.88 -2.44
CA THR A 101 6.20 19.31 -1.09
C THR A 101 5.50 17.96 -0.96
N ASN A 102 4.36 17.77 -1.64
CA ASN A 102 3.63 16.49 -1.63
C ASN A 102 4.34 15.37 -2.41
N GLY A 103 5.40 15.68 -3.16
CA GLY A 103 6.22 14.71 -3.90
C GLY A 103 7.26 13.99 -3.05
N SER A 104 7.53 14.44 -1.81
CA SER A 104 8.44 13.76 -0.89
C SER A 104 7.71 12.72 -0.03
N ARG A 105 6.91 11.84 -0.65
CA ARG A 105 6.44 10.64 0.03
C ARG A 105 7.65 9.73 0.20
N HIS A 106 8.31 9.78 1.36
CA HIS A 106 9.23 8.72 1.76
C HIS A 106 8.39 7.47 2.04
N VAL A 107 8.02 6.77 0.96
CA VAL A 107 7.46 5.43 0.99
C VAL A 107 8.62 4.51 1.26
N ARG A 108 8.72 3.96 2.48
CA ARG A 108 9.58 2.80 2.71
C ARG A 108 8.81 1.58 2.24
N THR A 109 9.02 1.21 0.98
CA THR A 109 8.67 -0.11 0.46
C THR A 109 9.61 -1.13 1.07
N TYR A 110 9.04 -2.20 1.63
CA TYR A 110 9.79 -3.36 2.09
C TYR A 110 9.80 -4.36 0.93
N ASN A 111 10.95 -4.54 0.27
CA ASN A 111 11.18 -5.57 -0.73
C ASN A 111 11.75 -6.83 -0.07
#